data_AF-F3C0S5-F1
#
_entry.id   AF-F3C0S5-F1
#
_cell.length_a   1.000
_cell.length_b   1.000
_cell.length_c   1.000
_cell.angle_alpha   90.00
_cell.angle_beta   90.00
_cell.angle_gamma   90.00
#
_symmetry.space_group_name_H-M   'P 1'
#
loop_
_entity.id
_entity.type
_entity.pdbx_description
1 polymer ?
#
loop_
_entity_poly.entity_id
_entity_poly.type
_entity_poly.pdbx_seq_one_letter_code
_entity_poly.pdbx_strand_id
1 'polypeptide(L)'
;MNLPANTALFTPNWHAELELGYGRFDDCTRPTQRRHKGPLRVQKHLYAEGPQVCQHIIVHPPGGIAGGDRLDISATVGADAWA
;
A
#
# COMPACT_ATOMS: atom_id res chain seq x y z
N MET A 1 38.64 23.60 22.95
CA MET A 1 38.61 22.38 22.13
C MET A 1 37.16 21.96 22.06
N ASN A 2 36.45 22.36 20.99
CA ASN A 2 35.02 22.10 20.86
C ASN A 2 34.84 20.72 20.21
N LEU A 3 34.20 19.81 20.94
CA LEU A 3 33.74 18.55 20.36
C LEU A 3 32.69 18.86 19.29
N PRO A 4 32.73 18.22 18.11
CA PRO A 4 31.65 18.35 17.15
C PRO A 4 30.38 17.77 17.79
N ALA A 5 29.31 18.56 17.83
CA ALA A 5 28.00 18.05 18.18
C ALA A 5 27.66 16.94 17.17
N ASN A 6 27.43 15.73 17.67
CA ASN A 6 26.92 14.64 16.85
C ASN A 6 25.49 14.99 16.45
N THR A 7 25.33 15.68 15.33
CA THR A 7 24.02 15.92 14.72
C THR A 7 23.55 14.61 14.12
N ALA A 8 23.01 13.72 14.95
CA ALA A 8 22.21 12.62 14.45
C ALA A 8 21.03 13.25 13.68
N LEU A 9 21.06 13.15 12.35
CA LEU A 9 19.98 13.62 11.51
C LEU A 9 18.72 12.82 11.87
N PHE A 10 17.71 13.49 12.44
CA PHE A 10 16.40 12.89 12.62
C PHE A 10 15.83 12.55 11.23
N THR A 11 15.81 11.26 10.91
CA THR A 11 15.16 10.72 9.72
C THR A 11 13.90 10.02 10.19
N PRO A 12 12.73 10.70 10.20
CA PRO A 12 11.48 10.04 10.54
C PRO A 12 11.23 8.96 9.49
N ASN A 13 11.25 7.71 9.91
CA ASN A 13 10.90 6.58 9.07
C ASN A 13 9.56 5.99 9.51
N TRP A 14 8.68 5.77 8.54
CA TRP A 14 7.37 5.18 8.77
C TRP A 14 7.41 3.69 8.55
N HIS A 15 6.72 2.95 9.42
CA HIS A 15 6.43 1.55 9.21
C HIS A 15 4.96 1.44 8.82
N ALA A 16 4.71 0.95 7.61
CA ALA A 16 3.37 0.82 7.07
C ALA A 16 3.13 -0.58 6.53
N GLU A 17 1.92 -1.10 6.76
CA GLU A 17 1.51 -2.41 6.28
C GLU A 17 0.21 -2.25 5.49
N LEU A 18 0.09 -2.97 4.38
CA LEU A 18 -1.14 -3.06 3.59
C LEU A 18 -1.37 -4.50 3.17
N GLU A 19 -2.55 -5.02 3.50
CA GLU A 19 -3.01 -6.34 3.08
C GLU A 19 -4.27 -6.17 2.24
N LEU A 20 -4.18 -6.66 1.01
CA LEU A 20 -5.24 -6.64 0.01
C LEU A 20 -5.63 -8.07 -0.35
N GLY A 21 -6.93 -8.29 -0.51
CA GLY A 21 -7.47 -9.54 -1.01
C GLY A 21 -8.47 -9.27 -2.11
N TYR A 22 -8.47 -10.13 -3.12
CA TYR A 22 -9.34 -10.04 -4.29
C TYR A 22 -10.00 -11.38 -4.57
N GLY A 23 -11.28 -11.35 -4.90
CA GLY A 23 -12.07 -12.54 -5.21
C GLY A 23 -12.94 -12.33 -6.42
N ARG A 24 -13.25 -13.42 -7.11
CA ARG A 24 -14.15 -13.45 -8.26
C ARG A 24 -15.60 -13.51 -7.79
N PHE A 25 -16.44 -12.64 -8.32
CA PHE A 25 -17.88 -12.61 -8.13
C PHE A 25 -18.55 -12.49 -9.51
N ASP A 26 -19.14 -13.58 -9.98
CA ASP A 26 -19.77 -13.70 -11.31
C ASP A 26 -18.82 -13.31 -12.45
N ASP A 27 -18.99 -12.12 -13.04
CA ASP A 27 -18.18 -11.52 -14.12
C ASP A 27 -17.31 -10.32 -13.68
N CYS A 28 -17.27 -10.05 -12.36
CA CYS A 28 -16.39 -9.06 -11.76
C CYS A 28 -15.33 -9.66 -10.80
N THR A 29 -14.15 -9.05 -10.71
CA THR A 29 -13.22 -9.24 -9.57
C THR A 29 -13.48 -8.13 -8.55
N ARG A 30 -13.62 -8.44 -7.26
CA ARG A 30 -13.90 -7.44 -6.22
C ARG A 30 -12.89 -7.54 -5.07
N PRO A 31 -12.57 -6.42 -4.39
CA PRO A 31 -11.79 -6.48 -3.17
C PRO A 31 -12.56 -7.21 -2.07
N THR A 32 -11.93 -8.22 -1.47
CA THR A 32 -12.46 -9.03 -0.36
C THR A 32 -11.78 -8.70 0.97
N GLN A 33 -10.57 -8.12 0.93
CA GLN A 33 -9.83 -7.71 2.12
C GLN A 33 -9.14 -6.37 1.86
N ARG A 34 -9.14 -5.51 2.89
CA ARG A 34 -8.44 -4.22 2.88
C ARG A 34 -8.03 -3.80 4.29
N ARG A 35 -6.91 -4.35 4.77
CA ARG A 35 -6.33 -3.96 6.07
C ARG A 35 -5.12 -3.07 5.85
N HIS A 36 -4.99 -2.03 6.66
CA HIS A 36 -3.80 -1.19 6.66
C HIS A 36 -3.35 -0.87 8.08
N LYS A 37 -2.06 -0.61 8.23
CA LYS A 37 -1.44 -0.06 9.44
C LYS A 37 -0.43 1.00 9.03
N GLY A 38 -0.29 2.04 9.87
CA GLY A 38 0.54 3.18 9.52
C GLY A 38 -0.07 4.01 8.36
N PRO A 39 0.76 4.74 7.61
CA PRO A 39 0.27 5.70 6.60
C PRO A 39 -0.28 5.10 5.29
N LEU A 40 0.05 3.87 4.93
CA LEU A 40 -0.28 3.31 3.61
C LEU A 40 -1.81 3.15 3.41
N ARG A 41 -2.34 3.61 2.27
CA ARG A 41 -3.77 3.55 1.92
C ARG A 41 -3.94 3.09 0.47
N VAL A 42 -5.16 2.70 0.11
CA VAL A 42 -5.59 2.57 -1.29
C VAL A 42 -6.71 3.53 -1.60
N GLN A 43 -6.75 4.02 -2.83
CA GLN A 43 -7.89 4.76 -3.35
C GLN A 43 -9.08 3.81 -3.61
N LYS A 44 -10.21 4.36 -4.04
CA LYS A 44 -11.32 3.54 -4.53
C LYS A 44 -10.82 2.68 -5.70
N HIS A 45 -11.17 1.39 -5.70
CA HIS A 45 -10.83 0.50 -6.81
C HIS A 45 -11.48 0.95 -8.12
N LEU A 46 -10.81 0.64 -9.22
CA LEU A 46 -11.18 0.98 -10.59
C LEU A 46 -11.28 -0.28 -11.45
N TYR A 47 -11.92 -0.16 -12.60
CA TYR A 47 -12.09 -1.22 -13.60
C TYR A 47 -11.74 -0.70 -14.99
N ALA A 48 -10.54 -0.16 -15.17
CA ALA A 48 -10.18 0.51 -16.43
C ALA A 48 -10.15 -0.46 -17.62
N GLU A 49 -9.82 -1.73 -17.36
CA GLU A 49 -9.76 -2.81 -18.36
C GLU A 49 -11.06 -3.65 -18.42
N GLY A 50 -12.09 -3.27 -17.65
CA GLY A 50 -13.34 -4.02 -17.52
C GLY A 50 -13.52 -4.69 -16.15
N PRO A 51 -14.72 -5.23 -15.86
CA PRO A 51 -15.12 -5.68 -14.53
C PRO A 51 -14.26 -6.84 -13.98
N GLN A 52 -13.65 -7.62 -14.87
CA GLN A 52 -12.79 -8.74 -14.51
C GLN A 52 -11.45 -8.31 -13.88
N VAL A 53 -10.96 -7.09 -14.16
CA VAL A 53 -9.67 -6.58 -13.68
C VAL A 53 -9.88 -5.45 -12.66
N CYS A 54 -9.67 -5.74 -11.38
CA CYS A 54 -9.86 -4.78 -10.29
C CYS A 54 -8.56 -4.06 -9.94
N GLN A 55 -8.45 -2.77 -10.20
CA GLN A 55 -7.21 -2.02 -10.00
C GLN A 55 -7.28 -1.15 -8.74
N HIS A 56 -6.20 -1.13 -7.94
CA HIS A 56 -6.03 -0.18 -6.84
C HIS A 56 -4.82 0.73 -7.05
N ILE A 57 -4.97 2.00 -6.68
CA ILE A 57 -3.85 2.92 -6.54
C ILE A 57 -3.47 2.98 -5.06
N ILE A 58 -2.23 2.63 -4.75
CA ILE A 58 -1.66 2.71 -3.40
C ILE A 58 -1.10 4.12 -3.17
N VAL A 59 -1.35 4.69 -1.98
CA VAL A 59 -0.91 6.03 -1.58
C VAL A 59 -0.22 5.95 -0.23
N HIS A 60 0.98 6.55 -0.12
CA HIS A 60 1.76 6.68 1.11
C HIS A 60 1.90 8.18 1.51
N PRO A 61 0.92 8.75 2.22
CA PRO A 61 0.98 10.11 2.76
C PRO A 61 1.75 10.20 4.09
N PRO A 62 2.26 11.38 4.50
CA PRO A 62 2.37 12.64 3.77
C PRO A 62 3.70 12.78 3.01
N GLY A 63 3.66 13.39 1.81
CA GLY A 63 4.87 13.77 1.06
C GLY A 63 5.51 12.70 0.17
N GLY A 64 5.01 11.45 0.19
CA GLY A 64 5.53 10.35 -0.61
C GLY A 64 6.28 9.31 0.24
N ILE A 65 7.17 8.55 -0.40
CA ILE A 65 8.01 7.56 0.27
C ILE A 65 9.37 8.19 0.51
N ALA A 66 9.81 8.25 1.77
CA ALA A 66 11.08 8.82 2.17
C ALA A 66 12.12 7.72 2.48
N GLY A 67 13.40 8.11 2.51
CA GLY A 67 14.48 7.22 2.87
C GLY A 67 14.32 6.70 4.31
N GLY A 68 14.34 5.37 4.47
CA GLY A 68 14.16 4.69 5.76
C GLY A 68 12.76 4.12 5.98
N ASP A 69 11.76 4.54 5.20
CA ASP A 69 10.40 3.98 5.28
C ASP A 69 10.40 2.48 5.01
N ARG A 70 9.63 1.74 5.81
CA ARG A 70 9.38 0.32 5.63
C ARG A 70 7.93 0.12 5.22
N LEU A 71 7.73 -0.45 4.03
CA LEU A 71 6.42 -0.73 3.46
C LEU A 71 6.27 -2.25 3.27
N ASP A 72 5.43 -2.87 4.09
CA ASP A 72 5.09 -4.29 3.96
C ASP A 72 3.73 -4.40 3.23
N ILE A 73 3.77 -4.76 1.95
CA ILE A 73 2.59 -4.83 1.08
C ILE A 73 2.34 -6.29 0.68
N SER A 74 1.13 -6.78 0.90
CA SER A 74 0.71 -8.12 0.52
C SER A 74 -0.61 -8.08 -0.24
N ALA A 75 -0.70 -8.93 -1.26
CA ALA A 75 -1.91 -9.11 -2.06
C ALA A 75 -2.17 -10.60 -2.24
N THR A 76 -3.42 -11.01 -2.00
CA THR A 76 -3.90 -12.36 -2.32
C THR A 76 -4.97 -12.25 -3.40
N VAL A 77 -4.80 -13.02 -4.47
CA VAL A 77 -5.75 -13.07 -5.58
C VAL A 77 -6.35 -14.47 -5.62
N GLY A 78 -7.67 -14.55 -5.45
CA GLY A 78 -8.41 -15.82 -5.53
C GLY A 78 -8.40 -16.41 -6.93
N ALA A 79 -8.86 -17.66 -7.05
CA ALA A 79 -9.01 -18.32 -8.36
C ALA A 79 -9.85 -17.46 -9.31
N ASP A 80 -9.39 -17.37 -10.57
CA ASP A 80 -10.01 -16.65 -11.67
C ASP A 80 -10.20 -15.13 -11.47
N ALA A 81 -9.69 -14.56 -10.37
CA ALA A 81 -9.67 -13.13 -10.09
C ALA A 81 -8.43 -12.45 -10.69
N TRP A 82 -8.56 -11.17 -11.03
CA TRP A 82 -7.49 -10.35 -11.60
C TRP A 82 -7.44 -8.99 -10.91
N ALA A 83 -6.29 -8.62 -10.36
CA ALA A 83 -6.09 -7.38 -9.62
C ALA A 83 -4.64 -6.90 -9.60
#